data_AF-A0A3D3W0T7-F1
#
_entry.id   AF-A0A3D3W0T7-F1
#
_cell.length_a   1.000
_cell.length_b   1.000
_cell.length_c   1.000
_cell.angle_alpha   90.00
_cell.angle_beta   90.00
_cell.angle_gamma   90.00
#
_symmetry.space_group_name_H-M   'P 1'
#
loop_
_entity.id
_entity.type
_entity.pdbx_description
1 polymer ?
#
loop_
_entity_poly.entity_id
_entity_poly.type
_entity_poly.pdbx_seq_one_letter_code
_entity_poly.pdbx_strand_id
1 'polypeptide(L)'
;TRAVREFTWNEFCDWYLEMLKPRFRSAEQRGVAQRCLVVVVDALLRLLHPFAPFITEELWHKLNEVAPLRGLTEPAAGSSSVMIASWPQAQLERID
;
A
#
# COMPACT_ATOMS: atom_id res chain seq x y z
N THR A 1 2.30 16.42 6.88
CA THR A 1 2.88 16.19 5.53
C THR A 1 4.29 15.63 5.59
N ARG A 2 5.18 16.17 6.44
CA ARG A 2 6.56 15.69 6.60
C ARG A 2 6.66 14.20 6.96
N ALA A 3 5.90 13.76 7.97
CA ALA A 3 5.93 12.37 8.44
C ALA A 3 5.59 11.33 7.36
N VAL A 4 4.49 11.51 6.60
CA VAL A 4 4.12 10.55 5.54
C VAL A 4 5.19 10.48 4.45
N ARG A 5 5.75 11.62 4.04
CA ARG A 5 6.82 11.64 3.03
C ARG A 5 8.10 10.96 3.53
N GLU A 6 8.52 11.27 4.75
CA GLU A 6 9.71 10.64 5.37
C GLU A 6 9.51 9.13 5.49
N PHE A 7 8.33 8.67 5.92
CA PHE A 7 8.00 7.25 5.94
C PHE A 7 8.02 6.63 4.54
N THR A 8 7.38 7.26 3.54
CA THR A 8 7.35 6.75 2.17
C THR A 8 8.76 6.60 1.59
N TRP A 9 9.63 7.59 1.80
CA TRP A 9 10.97 7.57 1.24
C TRP A 9 11.93 6.69 2.04
N ASN A 10 12.11 6.99 3.32
CA ASN A 10 13.17 6.38 4.12
C ASN A 10 12.79 4.98 4.62
N GLU A 11 11.56 4.78 5.07
CA GLU A 11 11.17 3.49 5.67
C GLU A 11 10.64 2.52 4.63
N PHE A 12 9.75 3.00 3.75
CA PHE A 12 9.11 2.15 2.75
C PHE A 12 10.03 1.87 1.55
N CYS A 13 10.51 2.91 0.86
CA CYS A 13 11.31 2.73 -0.35
C CYS A 13 12.72 2.20 -0.04
N ASP A 14 13.47 2.84 0.87
CA ASP A 14 14.88 2.47 1.11
C ASP A 14 15.02 1.13 1.86
N TRP A 15 14.13 0.84 2.83
CA TRP A 15 14.26 -0.35 3.67
C TRP A 15 13.26 -1.45 3.32
N TYR A 16 11.96 -1.18 3.39
CA TYR A 16 10.95 -2.24 3.27
C TYR A 16 10.98 -2.93 1.91
N LEU A 17 11.08 -2.18 0.80
CA LEU A 17 11.17 -2.78 -0.54
C LEU A 17 12.43 -3.64 -0.71
N GLU A 18 13.57 -3.20 -0.17
CA GLU A 18 14.81 -3.96 -0.19
C GLU A 18 14.68 -5.28 0.59
N MET A 19 14.03 -5.24 1.75
CA MET A 19 13.73 -6.44 2.55
C MET A 19 12.77 -7.42 1.84
N LEU A 20 11.90 -6.94 0.94
CA LEU A 20 11.00 -7.81 0.17
C LEU A 20 11.67 -8.52 -1.00
N LYS A 21 12.79 -8.02 -1.53
CA LYS A 21 13.45 -8.60 -2.72
C LYS A 21 13.77 -10.10 -2.57
N PRO A 22 14.36 -10.59 -1.46
CA PRO A 22 14.58 -12.02 -1.27
C PRO A 22 13.26 -12.82 -1.17
N ARG A 23 12.23 -12.25 -0.52
CA ARG A 23 10.92 -12.90 -0.34
C ARG A 23 10.21 -13.09 -1.67
N PHE A 24 10.38 -12.19 -2.63
CA PHE A 24 9.84 -12.36 -3.98
C PHE A 24 10.52 -13.47 -4.79
N ARG A 25 11.74 -13.87 -4.43
CA ARG A 25 12.43 -15.01 -5.06
C ARG A 25 11.97 -16.35 -4.50
N SER A 26 11.47 -16.39 -3.26
CA SER A 26 10.89 -17.59 -2.65
C SER A 26 9.44 -17.80 -3.10
N ALA A 27 9.13 -18.96 -3.68
CA ALA A 27 7.76 -19.28 -4.10
C ALA A 27 6.77 -19.35 -2.92
N GLU A 28 7.22 -19.84 -1.77
CA GLU A 28 6.42 -19.97 -0.55
C GLU A 28 6.07 -18.61 0.05
N GLN A 29 7.03 -17.67 0.07
CA GLN A 29 6.86 -16.38 0.75
C GLN A 29 6.30 -15.28 -0.16
N ARG A 30 6.39 -15.45 -1.48
CA ARG A 30 6.01 -14.43 -2.48
C ARG A 30 4.57 -13.95 -2.30
N GLY A 31 3.61 -14.86 -2.12
CA GLY A 31 2.20 -14.49 -2.00
C GLY A 31 1.92 -13.62 -0.77
N VAL A 32 2.50 -13.98 0.38
CA VAL A 32 2.38 -13.20 1.62
C VAL A 32 3.04 -11.84 1.47
N ALA A 33 4.26 -11.79 0.92
CA ALA A 33 4.98 -10.55 0.67
C ALA A 33 4.21 -9.59 -0.24
N GLN A 34 3.63 -10.10 -1.34
CA GLN A 34 2.82 -9.31 -2.26
C GLN A 34 1.56 -8.77 -1.58
N ARG A 35 0.88 -9.58 -0.78
CA ARG A 35 -0.32 -9.15 -0.05
C ARG A 35 -0.02 -8.03 0.94
N CYS A 36 1.05 -8.15 1.74
CA CYS A 36 1.45 -7.10 2.65
C CYS A 36 1.85 -5.82 1.90
N LEU A 37 2.62 -5.95 0.79
CA LEU A 37 3.00 -4.80 -0.04
C LEU A 37 1.78 -4.05 -0.59
N VAL A 38 0.81 -4.76 -1.15
CA VAL A 38 -0.40 -4.15 -1.72
C VAL A 38 -1.18 -3.37 -0.65
N VAL A 39 -1.31 -3.90 0.57
CA VAL A 39 -2.00 -3.21 1.68
C VAL A 39 -1.27 -1.92 2.07
N VAL A 40 0.07 -1.95 2.15
CA VAL A 40 0.87 -0.77 2.50
C VAL A 40 0.79 0.29 1.39
N VAL A 41 0.94 -0.11 0.12
CA VAL A 41 0.85 0.81 -1.03
C VAL A 41 -0.53 1.45 -1.10
N ASP A 42 -1.59 0.68 -0.94
CA ASP A 42 -2.95 1.19 -0.93
C ASP A 42 -3.15 2.29 0.15
N ALA A 43 -2.71 2.03 1.39
CA ALA A 43 -2.78 3.02 2.46
C ALA A 43 -1.92 4.26 2.17
N LEU A 44 -0.71 4.08 1.65
CA LEU A 44 0.19 5.17 1.26
C LEU A 44 -0.42 6.07 0.19
N LEU A 45 -1.03 5.50 -0.85
CA LEU A 45 -1.68 6.29 -1.90
C LEU A 45 -2.81 7.16 -1.34
N ARG A 46 -3.64 6.60 -0.45
CA ARG A 46 -4.71 7.36 0.22
C ARG A 46 -4.15 8.50 1.08
N LEU A 47 -3.08 8.25 1.83
CA LEU A 47 -2.43 9.27 2.67
C LEU A 47 -1.74 10.37 1.86
N LEU A 48 -1.20 10.03 0.69
CA LEU A 48 -0.47 10.97 -0.18
C LEU A 48 -1.39 11.76 -1.12
N HIS A 49 -2.61 11.26 -1.39
CA HIS A 49 -3.52 11.85 -2.36
C HIS A 49 -3.82 13.35 -2.16
N PRO A 50 -4.04 13.85 -0.93
CA PRO A 50 -4.23 15.29 -0.71
C PRO A 50 -3.06 16.18 -1.13
N PHE A 51 -1.86 15.62 -1.33
CA PHE A 51 -0.64 16.35 -1.68
C PHE A 51 -0.19 16.11 -3.13
N ALA A 52 -0.46 14.93 -3.67
CA ALA A 52 -0.02 14.52 -5.00
C ALA A 52 -1.17 13.84 -5.78
N PRO A 53 -2.28 14.56 -6.04
CA PRO A 53 -3.54 13.94 -6.45
C PRO A 53 -3.45 13.22 -7.80
N PHE A 54 -2.77 13.80 -8.78
CA PHE A 54 -2.72 13.23 -10.13
C PHE A 54 -1.92 11.93 -10.21
N ILE A 55 -0.74 11.90 -9.61
CA ILE A 55 0.12 10.70 -9.63
C ILE A 55 -0.48 9.59 -8.74
N THR A 56 -1.06 9.94 -7.60
CA THR A 56 -1.70 8.95 -6.73
C THR A 56 -2.95 8.36 -7.37
N GLU A 57 -3.70 9.13 -8.17
CA GLU A 57 -4.84 8.64 -8.95
C GLU A 57 -4.41 7.65 -10.04
N GLU A 58 -3.38 7.98 -10.82
CA GLU A 58 -2.84 7.07 -11.85
C GLU A 58 -2.38 5.75 -11.22
N LEU A 59 -1.61 5.83 -10.13
CA LEU A 59 -1.14 4.65 -9.41
C LEU A 59 -2.29 3.86 -8.79
N TRP A 60 -3.37 4.50 -8.35
CA TRP A 60 -4.55 3.82 -7.83
C TRP A 60 -5.25 2.99 -8.91
N HIS A 61 -5.41 3.54 -10.11
CA HIS A 61 -5.96 2.78 -11.24
C HIS A 61 -5.09 1.59 -11.60
N LYS A 62 -3.76 1.77 -11.64
CA LYS A 62 -2.83 0.65 -11.87
C LYS A 62 -2.91 -0.39 -10.75
N LEU A 63 -3.05 0.05 -9.50
CA LEU A 63 -3.25 -0.85 -8.37
C LEU A 63 -4.55 -1.66 -8.51
N ASN A 64 -5.64 -1.05 -8.99
CA ASN A 64 -6.90 -1.75 -9.28
C ASN A 64 -6.77 -2.81 -10.38
N GLU A 65 -5.92 -2.57 -11.39
CA GLU A 65 -5.64 -3.54 -12.45
C GLU A 65 -4.83 -4.74 -11.92
N VAL A 66 -3.75 -4.49 -11.17
CA VAL A 66 -2.81 -5.54 -10.75
C VAL A 66 -3.22 -6.26 -9.47
N ALA A 67 -3.95 -5.59 -8.59
CA ALA A 67 -4.37 -6.08 -7.29
C ALA A 67 -5.79 -5.57 -6.95
N PRO A 68 -6.82 -6.12 -7.61
CA PRO A 68 -8.20 -5.67 -7.43
C PRO A 68 -8.71 -5.94 -6.02
N LEU A 69 -8.31 -7.05 -5.40
CA LEU A 69 -8.68 -7.43 -4.02
C LEU A 69 -7.54 -7.10 -3.06
N ARG A 70 -7.84 -6.28 -2.03
CA ARG A 70 -6.86 -5.74 -1.09
C ARG A 70 -7.33 -5.91 0.35
N GLY A 71 -6.41 -6.25 1.24
CA GLY A 71 -6.68 -6.56 2.64
C GLY A 71 -5.89 -7.76 3.13
N LEU A 72 -5.57 -7.80 4.43
CA LEU A 72 -4.81 -8.89 5.04
C LEU A 72 -5.71 -10.11 5.31
N THR A 73 -6.78 -9.90 6.10
CA THR A 73 -7.70 -10.95 6.56
C THR A 73 -8.92 -11.07 5.68
N GLU A 74 -9.52 -9.94 5.32
CA GLU A 74 -10.75 -9.86 4.52
C GLU A 74 -10.49 -8.99 3.28
N PRO A 75 -10.00 -9.58 2.17
CA PRO A 75 -9.73 -8.83 0.95
C PRO A 75 -11.02 -8.32 0.33
N ALA A 76 -11.09 -7.02 0.09
CA ALA A 76 -12.21 -6.37 -0.59
C ALA A 76 -11.73 -5.64 -1.84
N ALA A 77 -12.65 -5.39 -2.76
CA ALA A 77 -12.34 -4.57 -3.93
C ALA A 77 -12.05 -3.12 -3.50
N GLY A 78 -11.05 -2.50 -4.13
CA GLY A 78 -10.82 -1.07 -3.99
C GLY A 78 -11.94 -0.22 -4.60
N SER A 79 -12.04 1.04 -4.18
CA SER A 79 -12.89 2.03 -4.86
C SER A 79 -12.37 2.32 -6.28
N SER A 80 -13.22 2.85 -7.14
CA SER A 80 -12.85 3.21 -8.52
C SER A 80 -11.80 4.32 -8.60
N SER A 81 -11.82 5.24 -7.65
CA SER A 81 -10.87 6.37 -7.51
C SER A 81 -10.37 6.47 -6.07
N VAL A 82 -9.13 6.93 -5.91
CA VAL A 82 -8.55 7.19 -4.58
C VAL A 82 -9.24 8.38 -3.88
N MET A 83 -9.76 9.35 -4.66
CA MET A 83 -10.44 10.54 -4.14
C MET A 83 -11.72 10.20 -3.36
N ILE A 84 -12.40 9.11 -3.73
CA ILE A 84 -13.62 8.61 -3.05
C ILE A 84 -13.32 7.44 -2.10
N ALA A 85 -12.06 7.05 -1.96
CA ALA A 85 -11.67 5.95 -1.08
C ALA A 85 -11.80 6.39 0.38
N SER A 86 -12.25 5.49 1.24
CA SER A 86 -12.29 5.75 2.68
C SER A 86 -10.89 6.04 3.21
N TRP A 87 -10.78 7.07 4.05
CA TRP A 87 -9.52 7.41 4.71
C TRP A 87 -8.99 6.24 5.56
N PRO A 88 -7.68 5.93 5.52
CA PRO A 88 -7.13 4.80 6.27
C PRO A 88 -7.30 5.00 7.78
N GLN A 89 -7.71 3.95 8.47
CA GLN A 89 -7.88 3.91 9.91
C GLN A 89 -6.82 2.98 10.52
N ALA A 90 -6.16 3.45 11.59
CA ALA A 90 -5.19 2.64 12.30
C ALA A 90 -5.90 1.55 13.11
N GLN A 91 -5.41 0.32 12.98
CA GLN A 91 -5.86 -0.85 13.74
C GLN A 91 -4.91 -1.05 14.92
N LEU A 92 -5.17 -0.33 16.02
CA LEU A 92 -4.28 -0.30 17.19
C LEU A 92 -4.15 -1.69 17.85
N GLU A 93 -5.17 -2.53 17.70
CA GLU A 93 -5.19 -3.91 18.16
C GLU A 93 -4.17 -4.83 17.48
N ARG A 94 -3.50 -4.34 16.41
CA ARG A 94 -2.45 -5.06 15.69
C ARG A 94 -1.04 -4.55 15.97
N ILE A 95 -0.93 -3.59 16.87
CA ILE A 95 0.35 -3.03 17.30
C ILE A 95 0.73 -3.75 18.60
N ASP A 96 1.87 -4.45 18.59
CA ASP A 96 2.43 -5.12 19.77
C ASP A 96 2.86 -4.12 20.87
#